data_AF-A0A2G9QHV2-F1
#
_entry.id   AF-A0A2G9QHV2-F1
#
_cell.length_a   1.000
_cell.length_b   1.000
_cell.length_c   1.000
_cell.angle_alpha   90.00
_cell.angle_beta   90.00
_cell.angle_gamma   90.00
#
_symmetry.space_group_name_H-M   'P 1'
#
loop_
_entity.id
_entity.type
_entity.pdbx_description
1 polymer ?
#
loop_
_entity_poly.entity_id
_entity_poly.type
_entity_poly.pdbx_seq_one_letter_code
_entity_poly.pdbx_strand_id
1 'polypeptide(L)'
;MIEILSLLKTNGDPTWCNSVPIWLRSPWFETLEGQSQIIDVTPPRVLTSHLPFHIFAKSFFTSKAKIIYVMRNPKDILVSLFHFSKMNYLYKDPESFQEFFEDFLQGNGSQRKCGKNL
;
A
#
# COMPACT_ATOMS: atom_id res chain seq x y z
N MET A 1 0.57 1.83 10.94
CA MET A 1 0.97 0.41 11.10
C MET A 1 2.44 0.20 10.76
N ILE A 2 2.89 0.53 9.54
CA ILE A 2 4.30 0.39 9.13
C ILE A 2 5.26 1.00 10.16
N GLU A 3 5.01 2.25 10.59
CA GLU A 3 5.85 2.93 11.58
C GLU A 3 5.98 2.18 12.90
N ILE A 4 4.87 1.67 13.42
CA ILE A 4 4.83 0.89 14.66
C ILE A 4 5.69 -0.37 14.51
N LEU A 5 5.58 -1.08 13.38
CA LEU A 5 6.39 -2.26 13.10
C LEU A 5 7.87 -1.94 12.91
N SER A 6 8.20 -0.80 12.31
CA SER A 6 9.58 -0.34 12.20
C SER A 6 10.21 -0.07 13.56
N LEU A 7 9.49 0.62 14.45
CA LEU A 7 9.95 0.87 15.83
C LEU A 7 10.05 -0.42 16.65
N LEU A 8 9.09 -1.34 16.51
CA LEU A 8 9.18 -2.65 17.17
C LEU A 8 10.42 -3.43 16.70
N LYS A 9 10.75 -3.37 15.41
CA LYS A 9 11.96 -4.01 14.85
C LYS A 9 13.26 -3.41 15.41
N THR A 10 13.27 -2.12 15.77
CA THR A 10 14.43 -1.42 16.33
C THR A 10 14.39 -1.27 17.84
N ASN A 11 13.55 -2.05 18.54
CA ASN A 11 13.36 -1.96 20.00
C ASN A 11 13.05 -0.53 20.49
N GLY A 12 12.31 0.23 19.69
CA GLY A 12 11.89 1.60 19.97
C GLY A 12 12.87 2.69 19.52
N ASP A 13 14.04 2.36 18.95
CA ASP A 13 14.97 3.35 18.43
C ASP A 13 14.43 4.02 17.15
N PRO A 14 14.18 5.35 17.14
CA PRO A 14 13.61 6.05 16.00
C PRO A 14 14.65 6.37 14.90
N THR A 15 15.95 6.15 15.13
CA THR A 15 17.03 6.55 14.20
C THR A 15 16.80 6.01 12.80
N TRP A 16 16.39 4.74 12.68
CA TRP A 16 16.09 4.14 11.38
C TRP A 16 14.84 4.74 10.72
N CYS A 17 13.80 5.01 11.52
CA CYS A 17 12.54 5.55 11.01
C CYS A 17 12.67 6.99 10.49
N ASN A 18 13.59 7.76 11.11
CA ASN A 18 13.89 9.14 10.74
C ASN A 18 14.89 9.26 9.56
N SER A 19 15.72 8.25 9.33
CA SER A 19 16.76 8.28 8.29
C SER A 19 16.35 7.58 6.98
N VAL A 20 15.42 6.62 7.05
CA VAL A 20 15.02 5.82 5.89
C VAL A 20 13.54 6.05 5.57
N PRO A 21 13.19 6.38 4.32
CA PRO A 21 11.80 6.60 3.93
C PRO A 21 10.96 5.33 4.09
N ILE A 22 9.66 5.52 4.34
CA ILE A 22 8.74 4.45 4.73
C ILE A 22 8.64 3.31 3.70
N TRP A 23 8.69 3.63 2.41
CA TRP A 23 8.63 2.65 1.33
C TRP A 23 9.90 1.80 1.20
N LEU A 24 11.06 2.28 1.67
CA LEU A 24 12.28 1.46 1.76
C LEU A 24 12.30 0.60 3.03
N ARG A 25 11.66 1.05 4.11
CA ARG A 25 11.54 0.27 5.35
C ARG A 25 10.52 -0.87 5.23
N SER A 26 9.47 -0.67 4.44
CA SER A 26 8.43 -1.67 4.17
C SER A 26 7.98 -1.61 2.70
N PRO A 27 8.78 -2.18 1.78
CA PRO A 27 8.48 -2.18 0.35
C PRO A 27 7.11 -2.76 0.01
N TRP A 28 6.49 -2.21 -1.04
CA TRP A 28 5.20 -2.67 -1.56
C TRP A 28 5.38 -3.90 -2.43
N PHE A 29 4.80 -5.03 -2.01
CA PHE A 29 5.00 -6.33 -2.66
C PHE A 29 4.55 -6.35 -4.13
N GLU A 30 3.49 -5.62 -4.46
CA GLU A 30 2.87 -5.58 -5.78
C GLU A 30 3.53 -4.62 -6.77
N THR A 31 4.45 -3.73 -6.36
CA THR A 31 5.09 -2.78 -7.27
C THR A 31 6.41 -3.32 -7.82
N LEU A 32 6.80 -2.88 -9.02
CA LEU A 32 8.06 -3.29 -9.63
C LEU A 32 9.26 -2.79 -8.81
N GLU A 33 9.18 -1.56 -8.29
CA GLU A 33 10.19 -0.96 -7.44
C GLU A 33 10.28 -1.68 -6.09
N GLY A 34 9.15 -2.11 -5.54
CA GLY A 34 9.15 -2.85 -4.29
C GLY A 34 9.77 -4.23 -4.45
N GLN A 35 9.50 -4.92 -5.56
CA GLN A 35 10.12 -6.22 -5.85
C GLN A 35 11.64 -6.14 -5.97
N SER A 36 12.19 -5.11 -6.61
CA SER A 36 13.64 -4.93 -6.66
C SER A 36 14.23 -4.63 -5.28
N GLN A 37 13.55 -3.83 -4.47
CA GLN A 37 13.97 -3.51 -3.09
C GLN A 37 13.96 -4.72 -2.15
N ILE A 38 13.00 -5.64 -2.30
CA ILE A 38 12.84 -6.80 -1.40
C ILE A 38 14.08 -7.71 -1.40
N ILE A 39 14.83 -7.76 -2.51
CA ILE A 39 16.02 -8.60 -2.67
C ILE A 39 17.12 -8.17 -1.67
N ASP A 40 17.24 -6.87 -1.42
CA ASP A 40 18.30 -6.30 -0.59
C ASP A 40 17.91 -6.21 0.90
N VAL A 41 16.64 -6.46 1.26
CA VAL A 41 16.16 -6.32 2.64
C VAL A 41 16.48 -7.56 3.46
N THR A 42 17.31 -7.40 4.50
CA THR A 42 17.69 -8.48 5.41
C THR A 42 16.55 -8.86 6.38
N PRO A 43 16.38 -10.17 6.70
CA PRO A 43 15.44 -10.61 7.73
C PRO A 43 15.74 -10.00 9.12
N PRO A 44 14.71 -9.72 9.95
CA PRO A 44 13.27 -9.92 9.68
C PRO A 44 12.72 -8.84 8.74
N ARG A 45 12.03 -9.26 7.66
CA ARG A 45 11.49 -8.35 6.64
C ARG A 45 10.10 -7.85 7.06
N VAL A 46 9.87 -6.55 6.90
CA VAL A 46 8.54 -5.94 6.97
C VAL A 46 8.17 -5.57 5.54
N LEU A 47 7.05 -6.07 5.06
CA LEU A 47 6.56 -5.86 3.69
C LEU A 47 5.14 -5.32 3.74
N THR A 48 4.77 -4.52 2.75
CA THR A 48 3.42 -3.92 2.65
C THR A 48 2.69 -4.47 1.42
N SER A 49 1.38 -4.66 1.52
CA SER A 49 0.56 -4.96 0.34
C SER A 49 -0.89 -4.49 0.51
N HIS A 50 -1.48 -4.06 -0.60
CA HIS A 50 -2.92 -3.83 -0.78
C HIS A 50 -3.61 -4.95 -1.57
N LEU A 51 -2.89 -6.01 -1.95
CA LEU A 51 -3.48 -7.10 -2.71
C LEU A 51 -4.58 -7.81 -1.91
N PRO A 52 -5.75 -8.06 -2.52
CA PRO A 52 -6.74 -8.92 -1.92
C PRO A 52 -6.22 -10.35 -1.80
N PHE A 53 -6.69 -11.05 -0.77
CA PHE A 53 -6.26 -12.40 -0.40
C PHE A 53 -6.19 -13.38 -1.57
N HIS A 54 -7.15 -13.33 -2.50
CA HIS A 54 -7.27 -14.29 -3.60
C HIS A 54 -6.21 -14.14 -4.70
N ILE A 55 -5.54 -12.97 -4.80
CA ILE A 55 -4.39 -12.78 -5.71
C ILE A 55 -3.05 -12.69 -4.97
N PHE A 56 -3.04 -12.90 -3.66
CA PHE A 56 -1.82 -12.89 -2.87
C PHE A 56 -0.95 -14.13 -3.16
N ALA A 57 0.34 -14.04 -2.88
CA ALA A 57 1.29 -15.11 -3.21
C ALA A 57 0.92 -16.42 -2.52
N LYS A 58 0.61 -17.47 -3.28
CA LYS A 58 0.19 -18.77 -2.74
C LYS A 58 1.23 -19.41 -1.81
N SER A 59 2.52 -19.13 -2.05
CA SER A 59 3.64 -19.57 -1.21
C SER A 59 3.58 -19.01 0.21
N PHE A 60 2.85 -17.91 0.45
CA PHE A 60 2.63 -17.39 1.79
C PHE A 60 1.91 -18.39 2.69
N PHE A 61 0.89 -19.10 2.17
CA PHE A 61 0.03 -19.98 2.96
C PHE A 61 0.74 -21.23 3.49
N THR A 62 1.90 -21.58 2.92
CA THR A 62 2.75 -22.68 3.39
C THR A 62 3.97 -22.18 4.19
N SER A 63 4.10 -20.86 4.39
CA SER A 63 5.24 -20.24 5.06
C SER A 63 4.98 -19.97 6.55
N LYS A 64 6.04 -19.57 7.27
CA LYS A 64 5.95 -19.07 8.67
C LYS A 64 5.77 -17.55 8.76
N ALA A 65 5.54 -16.86 7.64
CA ALA A 65 5.33 -15.43 7.63
C ALA A 65 4.02 -15.05 8.33
N LYS A 66 3.94 -13.81 8.83
CA LYS A 66 2.77 -13.29 9.55
C LYS A 66 2.18 -12.11 8.78
N ILE A 67 0.86 -11.98 8.80
CA ILE A 67 0.13 -10.84 8.23
C ILE A 67 -0.53 -10.06 9.37
N ILE A 68 -0.42 -8.74 9.30
CA ILE A 68 -1.24 -7.82 10.10
C ILE A 68 -2.16 -7.11 9.10
N TYR A 69 -3.44 -7.50 9.11
CA TYR A 69 -4.45 -6.88 8.25
C TYR A 69 -5.01 -5.63 8.92
N VAL A 70 -5.05 -4.52 8.19
CA VAL A 70 -5.54 -3.23 8.70
C VAL A 70 -6.88 -2.93 8.04
N MET A 71 -7.92 -2.74 8.86
CA MET A 71 -9.24 -2.30 8.43
C MET A 71 -9.55 -0.91 8.96
N ARG A 72 -10.33 -0.15 8.20
CA ARG A 72 -10.86 1.17 8.58
C ARG A 72 -12.32 1.24 8.16
N ASN A 73 -13.11 2.09 8.80
CA ASN A 73 -14.49 2.34 8.39
C ASN A 73 -14.51 2.76 6.90
N PRO A 74 -15.32 2.10 6.04
CA PRO A 74 -15.34 2.37 4.61
C PRO A 74 -15.72 3.82 4.26
N LYS A 75 -16.53 4.48 5.10
CA LYS A 75 -16.86 5.91 4.92
C LYS A 75 -15.63 6.80 5.05
N ASP A 76 -14.73 6.48 5.97
CA ASP A 76 -13.49 7.23 6.16
C ASP A 76 -12.46 6.89 5.08
N ILE A 77 -12.45 5.63 4.60
CA ILE A 77 -11.59 5.20 3.49
C ILE A 77 -11.96 5.99 2.23
N LEU A 78 -13.25 6.10 1.91
CA LEU A 78 -13.75 6.86 0.77
C LEU A 78 -13.24 8.30 0.80
N VAL A 79 -13.48 9.03 1.89
CA VAL A 79 -13.07 10.43 2.03
C VAL A 79 -11.54 10.57 1.91
N SER A 80 -10.80 9.67 2.58
CA SER A 80 -9.33 9.66 2.51
C SER A 80 -8.82 9.41 1.08
N LEU A 81 -9.43 8.48 0.34
CA LEU A 81 -9.01 8.13 -1.01
C LEU A 81 -9.36 9.26 -2.00
N PHE A 82 -10.50 9.93 -1.83
CA PHE A 82 -10.88 11.10 -2.64
C PHE A 82 -9.87 12.24 -2.53
N HIS A 83 -9.39 12.56 -1.32
CA HIS A 83 -8.34 13.58 -1.17
C HIS A 83 -6.98 13.09 -1.69
N PHE A 84 -6.66 11.81 -1.45
CA PHE A 84 -5.42 11.22 -1.93
C PHE A 84 -5.34 11.19 -3.45
N SER A 85 -6.43 10.90 -4.16
CA SER A 85 -6.47 10.87 -5.63
C SER A 85 -6.21 12.25 -6.25
N LYS A 86 -6.61 13.33 -5.58
CA LYS A 86 -6.30 14.71 -6.00
C LYS A 86 -4.83 15.08 -5.82
N MET A 87 -4.19 14.52 -4.81
CA MET A 87 -2.78 14.79 -4.50
C MET A 87 -1.81 13.93 -5.32
N ASN A 88 -2.24 12.76 -5.77
CA ASN A 88 -1.37 11.78 -6.40
C ASN A 88 -1.64 11.68 -7.92
N TYR A 89 -0.63 12.03 -8.71
CA TYR A 89 -0.72 12.07 -10.17
C TYR A 89 -1.03 10.72 -10.84
N LEU A 90 -0.87 9.60 -10.14
CA LEU A 90 -1.21 8.27 -10.64
C LEU A 90 -2.74 8.03 -10.70
N TYR A 91 -3.53 8.86 -10.01
CA TYR A 91 -4.98 8.75 -9.98
C TYR A 91 -5.64 9.76 -10.92
N LYS A 92 -6.77 9.36 -11.54
CA LYS A 92 -7.61 10.32 -12.28
C LYS A 92 -8.10 11.35 -11.25
N ASP A 93 -8.00 12.63 -11.58
CA ASP A 93 -8.59 13.67 -10.74
C ASP A 93 -10.12 13.50 -10.80
N PRO A 94 -10.80 13.24 -9.67
CA PRO A 94 -12.25 13.04 -9.68
C PRO A 94 -12.97 14.35 -10.01
N GLU A 95 -13.92 14.30 -10.94
CA GLU A 95 -14.67 15.48 -11.39
C GLU A 95 -15.62 15.97 -10.29
N SER A 96 -16.17 15.03 -9.50
CA SER A 96 -16.95 15.33 -8.30
C SER A 96 -16.80 14.26 -7.22
N PHE A 97 -17.17 14.59 -5.97
CA PHE A 97 -17.23 13.60 -4.89
C PHE A 97 -18.31 12.55 -5.13
N GLN A 98 -19.42 12.92 -5.76
CA GLN A 98 -20.54 12.01 -6.02
C GLN A 98 -20.15 10.91 -7.04
N GLU A 99 -19.51 11.28 -8.14
CA GLU A 99 -18.96 10.32 -9.11
C GLU A 99 -17.96 9.38 -8.43
N PHE A 100 -17.04 9.93 -7.63
CA PHE A 100 -16.05 9.15 -6.91
C PHE A 100 -16.68 8.17 -5.90
N PHE A 101 -17.76 8.59 -5.24
CA PHE A 101 -18.53 7.74 -4.33
C PHE A 101 -19.18 6.56 -5.05
N GLU A 102 -19.80 6.81 -6.20
CA GLU A 102 -20.43 5.76 -7.01
C GLU A 102 -19.39 4.77 -7.54
N ASP A 103 -18.24 5.25 -8.02
CA ASP A 103 -17.12 4.41 -8.45
C ASP A 103 -16.57 3.56 -7.31
N PHE A 104 -16.41 4.15 -6.13
CA PHE A 104 -15.95 3.43 -4.94
C PHE A 104 -16.90 2.28 -4.55
N LEU A 105 -18.22 2.51 -4.60
CA LEU A 105 -19.22 1.48 -4.31
C LEU A 105 -19.24 0.36 -5.35
N GLN A 106 -18.98 0.68 -6.62
CA GLN A 106 -18.92 -0.30 -7.71
C GLN A 106 -17.59 -1.07 -7.74
N GLY A 107 -16.57 -0.60 -7.00
CA GLY A 107 -15.22 -1.17 -7.05
C GLY A 107 -14.46 -0.79 -8.32
N ASN A 108 -14.84 0.31 -8.98
CA ASN A 108 -14.14 0.83 -10.15
C ASN A 108 -12.82 1.48 -9.71
N GLY A 109 -11.70 1.02 -10.25
CA GLY A 109 -10.38 1.56 -9.90
C GLY A 109 -10.19 2.97 -10.44
N SER A 110 -9.80 3.92 -9.57
CA SER A 110 -9.56 5.33 -9.94
C SER A 110 -8.15 5.61 -10.51
N GLN A 111 -7.39 4.57 -10.87
CA GLN A 111 -6.06 4.69 -11.46
C GLN A 111 -6.15 5.33 -12.84
N ARG A 112 -5.24 6.27 -13.18
CA ARG A 112 -5.16 6.79 -14.55
C ARG A 112 -4.85 5.61 -15.47
N LYS A 113 -5.71 5.40 -16.48
CA LYS A 113 -5.36 4.50 -17.58
C LYS A 113 -4.13 5.10 -18.26
N CYS A 114 -3.00 4.39 -18.19
CA CYS A 114 -1.87 4.69 -19.07
C CYS A 114 -2.45 4.69 -20.50
N GLY A 115 -2.30 5.80 -21.22
CA GLY A 115 -2.91 5.98 -22.53
C GLY A 115 -2.58 4.78 -23.41
N LYS A 116 -3.62 4.17 -24.00
CA LYS A 116 -3.45 3.25 -25.12
C LYS A 116 -2.92 4.05 -26.31
N ASN A 117 -1.62 4.30 -26.35
CA ASN A 117 -0.87 4.74 -27.52
C ASN A 117 0.50 4.05 -27.45
N LEU A 118 0.48 2.75 -27.77
CA LEU A 118 1.56 2.02 -28.41
C LEU A 118 1.04 1.57 -29.77
#